data_AF-K9CIJ4-F1
#
_entry.id   AF-K9CIJ4-F1
#
_cell.length_a   1.000
_cell.length_b   1.000
_cell.length_c   1.000
_cell.angle_alpha   90.00
_cell.angle_beta   90.00
_cell.angle_gamma   90.00
#
_symmetry.space_group_name_H-M   'P 1'
#
loop_
_entity.id
_entity.type
_entity.pdbx_description
1 polymer ?
#
loop_
_entity_poly.entity_id
_entity_poly.type
_entity_poly.pdbx_seq_one_letter_code
_entity_poly.pdbx_strand_id
1 'polypeptide(L)'
;MICKECGEKISGITRICPHCGERALVDDELETWSFIADTAEKHRSAMPAAVVPAEPSAVPNGLDAQIAGLERLKTYFTKHSNLFQVVEDLASMEGGKRRPSIGLWGLGGGLAAALFYLTLSPFLPHFVWAYFFVLWGAVTSIGYLRAGRKYERRKAEHDLFRRRAENELCTIYNACEDCFLPIEWTVPPRIARIVSALRTGEANSVQEFLARGV
;
A
#
# COMPACT_ATOMS: atom_id res chain seq x y z
N MET A 1 -9.92 -3.38 13.34
CA MET A 1 -10.18 -3.82 11.96
C MET A 1 -10.60 -2.59 11.16
N ILE A 2 -10.26 -2.50 9.87
CA ILE A 2 -10.62 -1.35 9.03
C ILE A 2 -11.66 -1.81 8.01
N CYS A 3 -12.72 -1.03 7.87
CA CYS A 3 -13.77 -1.25 6.88
C CYS A 3 -13.19 -1.10 5.47
N LYS A 4 -13.31 -2.13 4.62
CA LYS A 4 -12.77 -2.12 3.25
C LYS A 4 -13.40 -1.02 2.37
N GLU A 5 -14.67 -0.74 2.60
CA GLU A 5 -15.43 0.24 1.79
C GLU A 5 -15.35 1.65 2.34
N CYS A 6 -15.28 1.80 3.67
CA CYS A 6 -15.42 3.10 4.33
C CYS A 6 -14.16 3.59 5.03
N GLY A 7 -13.10 2.78 5.13
CA GLY A 7 -11.82 3.17 5.73
C GLY A 7 -11.87 3.43 7.24
N GLU A 8 -13.04 3.35 7.87
CA GLU A 8 -13.24 3.63 9.28
C GLU A 8 -12.59 2.56 10.17
N LYS A 9 -11.94 3.00 11.25
CA LYS A 9 -11.31 2.13 12.24
C LYS A 9 -12.38 1.57 13.18
N ILE A 10 -12.77 0.32 12.97
CA ILE A 10 -13.74 -0.38 13.83
C ILE A 10 -13.05 -0.75 15.15
N SER A 11 -13.45 -0.07 16.22
CA SER A 11 -13.09 -0.37 17.62
C SER A 11 -14.13 -1.32 18.23
N GLY A 12 -13.90 -2.63 18.15
CA GLY A 12 -14.77 -3.64 18.75
C GLY A 12 -14.75 -5.00 18.02
N ILE A 13 -15.36 -6.02 18.63
CA ILE A 13 -15.51 -7.40 18.09
C ILE A 13 -16.74 -7.50 17.15
N THR A 14 -17.38 -6.38 16.83
CA THR A 14 -18.57 -6.34 15.97
C THR A 14 -18.21 -6.69 14.52
N ARG A 15 -18.79 -7.79 14.03
CA ARG A 15 -18.58 -8.35 12.67
C ARG A 15 -19.20 -7.52 11.55
N ILE A 16 -19.88 -6.43 11.89
CA ILE A 16 -20.62 -5.56 10.98
C ILE A 16 -20.18 -4.12 11.26
N CYS A 17 -19.76 -3.42 10.21
CA CYS A 17 -19.40 -2.02 10.30
C CYS A 17 -20.62 -1.20 10.75
N PRO A 18 -20.56 -0.46 11.87
CA PRO A 18 -21.69 0.35 12.34
C PRO A 18 -22.00 1.55 11.43
N HIS A 19 -21.08 1.89 10.51
CA HIS A 19 -21.22 3.05 9.62
C HIS A 19 -21.82 2.69 8.24
N CYS A 20 -21.53 1.50 7.70
CA CYS A 20 -22.03 1.09 6.39
C CYS A 20 -22.86 -0.22 6.40
N GLY A 21 -22.95 -0.93 7.53
CA GLY A 21 -23.70 -2.19 7.63
C GLY A 21 -23.03 -3.40 6.96
N GLU A 22 -21.85 -3.21 6.35
CA GLU A 22 -21.11 -4.27 5.66
C GLU A 22 -20.28 -5.12 6.62
N ARG A 23 -20.01 -6.39 6.26
CA ARG A 23 -19.18 -7.27 7.10
C ARG A 23 -17.72 -6.82 7.11
N ALA A 24 -17.14 -6.67 8.30
CA ALA A 24 -15.71 -6.46 8.46
C ALA A 24 -14.94 -7.73 8.04
N LEU A 25 -13.85 -7.59 7.27
CA LEU A 25 -13.01 -8.69 6.80
C LEU A 25 -12.48 -9.51 7.99
N VAL A 26 -13.04 -10.71 8.18
CA VAL A 26 -12.43 -11.77 8.98
C VAL A 26 -11.57 -12.57 8.01
N ASP A 27 -10.25 -12.46 8.14
CA ASP A 27 -9.25 -13.02 7.22
C ASP A 27 -9.11 -14.56 7.34
N ASP A 28 -9.86 -15.22 8.24
CA ASP A 28 -9.57 -16.61 8.64
C ASP A 28 -10.54 -17.70 8.11
N GLU A 29 -11.71 -17.38 7.55
CA GLU A 29 -12.71 -18.44 7.24
C GLU A 29 -12.88 -18.80 5.75
N LEU A 30 -12.11 -18.19 4.84
CA LEU A 30 -12.13 -18.51 3.39
C LEU A 30 -10.83 -19.17 2.87
N GLU A 31 -9.98 -19.69 3.76
CA GLU A 31 -8.61 -20.11 3.43
C GLU A 31 -8.46 -21.57 2.94
N THR A 32 -9.48 -22.43 3.05
CA THR A 32 -9.27 -23.88 2.82
C THR A 32 -9.16 -24.25 1.33
N TRP A 33 -9.73 -23.46 0.41
CA TRP A 33 -9.76 -23.78 -1.03
C TRP A 33 -9.40 -22.61 -1.97
N SER A 34 -9.22 -21.40 -1.45
CA SER A 34 -8.95 -20.20 -2.27
C SER A 34 -7.52 -20.09 -2.79
N PHE A 35 -6.61 -21.02 -2.43
CA PHE A 35 -5.26 -21.09 -2.99
C PHE A 35 -5.22 -21.58 -4.46
N ILE A 36 -6.31 -22.19 -4.94
CA ILE A 36 -6.48 -22.65 -6.33
C ILE A 36 -6.94 -21.49 -7.23
N ALA A 37 -7.70 -20.54 -6.68
CA ALA A 37 -8.20 -19.40 -7.43
C ALA A 37 -7.07 -18.36 -7.63
N ASP A 38 -6.71 -18.11 -8.89
CA ASP A 38 -5.74 -17.08 -9.26
C ASP A 38 -6.36 -15.68 -9.14
N THR A 39 -6.48 -15.24 -7.90
CA THR A 39 -6.97 -13.91 -7.55
C THR A 39 -5.95 -12.83 -7.92
N ALA A 40 -4.66 -13.17 -8.00
CA ALA A 40 -3.62 -12.23 -8.41
C ALA A 40 -3.84 -11.78 -9.86
N GLU A 41 -4.13 -12.73 -10.76
CA GLU A 41 -4.44 -12.41 -12.15
C GLU A 41 -5.70 -11.57 -12.29
N LYS A 42 -6.75 -11.87 -11.52
CA LYS A 42 -7.97 -11.05 -11.47
C LYS A 42 -7.68 -9.60 -11.06
N HIS A 43 -6.78 -9.38 -10.10
CA HIS A 43 -6.39 -8.03 -9.68
C HIS A 43 -5.57 -7.32 -10.76
N ARG A 44 -4.67 -8.02 -11.46
CA ARG A 44 -3.93 -7.47 -12.60
C ARG A 44 -4.86 -7.09 -13.75
N SER A 45 -5.83 -7.94 -14.08
CA SER A 45 -6.82 -7.64 -15.14
C SER A 45 -7.76 -6.50 -14.77
N ALA A 46 -8.00 -6.28 -13.47
CA ALA A 46 -8.83 -5.19 -12.95
C ALA A 46 -8.04 -3.89 -12.71
N MET A 47 -6.78 -3.82 -13.14
CA MET A 47 -5.94 -2.64 -12.94
C MET A 47 -6.51 -1.45 -13.74
N PRO A 48 -6.84 -0.33 -13.09
CA PRO A 48 -7.34 0.84 -13.80
C PRO A 48 -6.24 1.49 -14.63
N ALA A 49 -6.63 2.11 -15.74
CA ALA A 49 -5.72 2.86 -16.60
C ALA A 49 -5.06 4.02 -15.83
N ALA A 50 -3.84 4.38 -16.23
CA ALA A 50 -3.13 5.54 -15.70
C ALA A 50 -3.93 6.82 -15.95
N VAL A 51 -4.23 7.59 -14.91
CA VAL A 51 -4.67 8.97 -15.08
C VAL A 51 -3.42 9.86 -15.12
N VAL A 52 -3.29 10.67 -16.16
CA VAL A 52 -2.18 11.62 -16.30
C VAL A 52 -2.57 12.93 -15.58
N PRO A 53 -1.72 13.49 -14.72
CA PRO A 53 -1.96 14.80 -14.12
C PRO A 53 -1.94 15.89 -15.20
N ALA A 54 -2.83 16.86 -15.07
CA ALA A 54 -2.90 18.03 -15.94
C ALA A 54 -1.62 18.88 -15.82
N GLU A 55 -1.32 19.67 -16.85
CA GLU A 55 -0.22 20.62 -16.76
C GLU A 55 -0.56 21.76 -15.79
N PRO A 56 0.39 22.20 -14.94
CA PRO A 56 0.15 23.31 -14.03
C PRO A 56 -0.21 24.59 -14.78
N SER A 57 -1.16 25.36 -14.25
CA SER A 57 -1.49 26.67 -14.79
C SER A 57 -0.36 27.68 -14.58
N ALA A 58 -0.38 28.79 -15.32
CA ALA A 58 0.56 29.87 -15.12
C ALA A 58 0.49 30.42 -13.68
N VAL A 59 1.65 30.73 -13.11
CA VAL A 59 1.76 31.28 -11.75
C VAL A 59 1.19 32.70 -11.75
N PRO A 60 0.32 33.07 -10.78
CA PRO A 60 -0.21 34.41 -10.67
C PRO A 60 0.89 35.48 -10.57
N ASN A 61 0.67 36.61 -11.23
CA ASN A 61 1.58 37.75 -11.15
C ASN A 61 1.35 38.53 -9.85
N GLY A 62 2.44 38.81 -9.13
CA GLY A 62 2.41 39.54 -7.86
C GLY A 62 2.43 38.66 -6.62
N LEU A 63 3.18 39.10 -5.61
CA LEU A 63 3.41 38.34 -4.37
C LEU A 63 2.11 38.09 -3.59
N ASP A 64 1.24 39.10 -3.48
CA ASP A 64 -0.05 38.96 -2.79
C ASP A 64 -0.98 37.97 -3.49
N ALA A 65 -1.01 37.99 -4.83
CA ALA A 65 -1.80 37.05 -5.63
C ALA A 65 -1.27 35.62 -5.51
N GLN A 66 0.05 35.44 -5.42
CA GLN A 66 0.68 34.14 -5.17
C GLN A 66 0.33 33.61 -3.79
N ILE A 67 0.42 34.43 -2.74
CA ILE A 67 0.07 34.02 -1.37
C ILE A 67 -1.41 33.65 -1.27
N ALA A 68 -2.31 34.47 -1.82
CA ALA A 68 -3.75 34.18 -1.83
C ALA A 68 -4.07 32.88 -2.59
N GLY A 69 -3.42 32.67 -3.74
CA GLY A 69 -3.53 31.42 -4.50
C GLY A 69 -3.05 30.21 -3.71
N LEU A 70 -1.91 30.31 -3.02
CA LEU A 70 -1.38 29.22 -2.18
C LEU A 70 -2.28 28.91 -0.99
N GLU A 71 -2.89 29.91 -0.36
CA GLU A 71 -3.84 29.69 0.74
C GLU A 71 -5.14 29.00 0.28
N ARG A 72 -5.63 29.34 -0.92
CA ARG A 72 -6.73 28.63 -1.58
C ARG A 72 -6.37 27.17 -1.82
N LEU A 73 -5.22 26.91 -2.43
CA LEU A 73 -4.73 25.55 -2.70
C LEU A 73 -4.54 24.76 -1.41
N LYS A 74 -3.93 25.36 -0.38
CA LYS A 74 -3.77 24.75 0.94
C LYS A 74 -5.12 24.30 1.49
N THR A 75 -6.13 25.16 1.45
CA THR A 75 -7.46 24.86 1.96
C THR A 75 -8.10 23.70 1.20
N TYR A 76 -7.99 23.71 -0.13
CA TYR A 76 -8.48 22.65 -1.01
C TYR A 76 -7.83 21.30 -0.69
N PHE A 77 -6.49 21.22 -0.72
CA PHE A 77 -5.76 19.98 -0.48
C PHE A 77 -5.82 19.50 0.97
N THR A 78 -6.04 20.40 1.94
CA THR A 78 -6.24 19.99 3.34
C THR A 78 -7.50 19.14 3.49
N LYS A 79 -8.57 19.46 2.74
CA LYS A 79 -9.81 18.65 2.72
C LYS A 79 -9.57 17.22 2.23
N HIS A 80 -8.56 17.01 1.38
CA HIS A 80 -8.17 15.73 0.81
C HIS A 80 -6.87 15.16 1.42
N SER A 81 -6.44 15.69 2.59
CA SER A 81 -5.17 15.32 3.22
C SER A 81 -5.05 13.83 3.58
N ASN A 82 -6.18 13.17 3.90
CA ASN A 82 -6.23 11.73 4.16
C ASN A 82 -5.71 10.92 2.95
N LEU A 83 -6.04 11.32 1.72
CA LEU A 83 -5.62 10.60 0.52
C LEU A 83 -4.09 10.62 0.34
N PHE A 84 -3.44 11.75 0.63
CA PHE A 84 -1.98 11.85 0.61
C PHE A 84 -1.33 10.94 1.66
N GLN A 85 -1.91 10.87 2.86
CA GLN A 85 -1.44 9.96 3.91
C GLN A 85 -1.58 8.50 3.51
N VAL A 86 -2.69 8.12 2.87
CA VAL A 86 -2.92 6.75 2.38
C VAL A 86 -1.88 6.36 1.34
N VAL A 87 -1.56 7.25 0.39
CA VAL A 87 -0.55 6.97 -0.63
C VAL A 87 0.84 6.83 -0.03
N GLU A 88 1.19 7.68 0.93
CA GLU A 88 2.46 7.61 1.65
C GLU A 88 2.57 6.34 2.50
N ASP A 89 1.51 5.96 3.21
CA ASP A 89 1.44 4.72 3.98
C ASP A 89 1.58 3.50 3.07
N LEU A 90 0.86 3.48 1.94
CA LEU A 90 0.97 2.41 0.94
C LEU A 90 2.40 2.30 0.37
N ALA A 91 3.08 3.41 0.13
CA ALA A 91 4.47 3.42 -0.30
C ALA A 91 5.41 2.88 0.79
N SER A 92 5.18 3.26 2.06
CA SER A 92 5.97 2.77 3.19
C SER A 92 5.82 1.25 3.41
N MET A 93 4.61 0.73 3.23
CA MET A 93 4.29 -0.70 3.34
C MET A 93 4.99 -1.55 2.28
N GLU A 94 5.40 -0.97 1.14
CA GLU A 94 6.11 -1.69 0.09
C GLU A 94 7.53 -2.10 0.52
N GLY A 95 8.22 -1.23 1.24
CA GLY A 95 9.58 -1.46 1.73
C GLY A 95 9.73 -2.62 2.73
N GLY A 96 8.64 -2.98 3.42
CA GLY A 96 8.63 -4.07 4.41
C GLY A 96 8.38 -5.48 3.83
N LYS A 97 7.96 -5.59 2.56
CA LYS A 97 7.50 -6.87 1.99
C LYS A 97 8.67 -7.69 1.44
N ARG A 98 9.17 -8.65 2.22
CA ARG A 98 10.17 -9.62 1.74
C ARG A 98 9.52 -10.77 0.97
N ARG A 99 10.12 -11.15 -0.15
CA ARG A 99 9.75 -12.38 -0.87
C ARG A 99 10.02 -13.61 0.02
N PRO A 100 9.15 -14.63 -0.03
CA PRO A 100 9.42 -15.88 0.67
C PRO A 100 10.70 -16.50 0.10
N SER A 101 11.67 -16.79 0.97
CA SER A 101 12.95 -17.37 0.58
C SER A 101 12.91 -18.89 0.70
N ILE A 102 13.35 -19.58 -0.35
CA ILE A 102 13.35 -21.05 -0.39
C ILE A 102 14.28 -21.65 0.67
N GLY A 103 15.41 -20.99 0.95
CA GLY A 103 16.36 -21.43 1.98
C GLY A 103 15.77 -21.35 3.39
N LEU A 104 15.04 -20.29 3.72
CA LEU A 104 14.41 -20.14 5.04
C LEU A 104 13.27 -21.16 5.23
N TRP A 105 12.48 -21.40 4.18
CA TRP A 105 11.47 -22.46 4.18
C TRP A 105 12.09 -23.86 4.24
N GLY A 106 13.23 -24.08 3.59
CA GLY A 106 13.99 -25.33 3.69
C GLY A 106 14.45 -25.61 5.12
N LEU A 107 15.02 -24.62 5.80
CA LEU A 107 15.43 -24.73 7.20
C LEU A 107 14.22 -24.96 8.14
N GLY A 108 13.16 -24.15 7.99
CA GLY A 108 11.96 -24.27 8.80
C GLY A 108 11.21 -25.59 8.58
N GLY A 109 11.08 -26.01 7.33
CA GLY A 109 10.50 -27.30 6.96
C GLY A 109 11.33 -28.48 7.48
N GLY A 110 12.65 -28.36 7.50
CA GLY A 110 13.55 -29.37 8.03
C GLY A 110 13.43 -29.53 9.54
N LEU A 111 13.33 -28.40 10.25
CA LEU A 111 13.03 -28.36 11.69
C LEU A 111 11.68 -29.00 12.02
N ALA A 112 10.63 -28.65 11.25
CA ALA A 112 9.31 -29.25 11.42
C ALA A 112 9.34 -30.77 11.16
N ALA A 113 9.94 -31.20 10.05
CA ALA A 113 10.08 -32.61 9.73
C ALA A 113 10.91 -33.38 10.77
N ALA A 114 11.95 -32.76 11.33
CA ALA A 114 12.78 -33.37 12.38
C ALA A 114 11.98 -33.59 13.66
N LEU A 115 11.11 -32.66 14.06
CA LEU A 115 10.23 -32.81 15.23
C LEU A 115 9.29 -34.02 15.07
N PHE A 116 8.66 -34.16 13.91
CA PHE A 116 7.80 -35.32 13.61
C PHE A 116 8.60 -36.62 13.50
N TYR A 117 9.78 -36.58 12.88
CA TYR A 117 10.62 -37.76 12.70
C TYR A 117 11.16 -38.28 14.04
N LEU A 118 11.70 -37.40 14.90
CA LEU A 118 12.25 -37.79 16.19
C LEU A 118 11.19 -38.36 17.14
N THR A 119 9.97 -37.83 17.12
CA THR A 119 8.86 -38.34 17.95
C THR A 119 8.34 -39.70 17.48
N LEU A 120 8.33 -39.94 16.16
CA LEU A 120 7.88 -41.20 15.58
C LEU A 120 9.00 -42.26 15.49
N SER A 121 10.27 -41.85 15.60
CA SER A 121 11.45 -42.72 15.48
C SER A 121 11.45 -43.96 16.40
N PRO A 122 10.91 -43.93 17.64
CA PRO A 122 10.85 -45.13 18.48
C PRO A 122 9.88 -46.21 17.94
N PHE A 123 8.95 -45.83 17.07
CA PHE A 123 7.88 -46.68 16.55
C PHE A 123 8.10 -47.15 15.11
N LEU A 124 9.11 -46.60 14.42
CA LEU A 124 9.44 -46.94 13.02
C LEU A 124 10.77 -47.70 12.96
N PRO A 125 10.91 -48.71 12.08
CA PRO A 125 12.18 -49.39 11.89
C PRO A 125 13.29 -48.39 11.48
N HIS A 126 14.51 -48.59 11.98
CA HIS A 126 15.68 -47.69 11.84
C HIS A 126 16.05 -47.25 10.40
N PHE A 127 15.41 -47.79 9.38
CA PHE A 127 15.78 -47.65 7.96
C PHE A 127 15.00 -46.59 7.16
N VAL A 128 14.06 -45.86 7.76
CA VAL A 128 13.19 -44.95 6.98
C VAL A 128 13.66 -43.49 6.97
N TRP A 129 14.97 -43.26 6.77
CA TRP A 129 15.49 -41.90 6.51
C TRP A 129 14.80 -41.25 5.29
N ALA A 130 14.36 -42.07 4.34
CA ALA A 130 13.54 -41.62 3.21
C ALA A 130 12.24 -40.92 3.66
N TYR A 131 11.62 -41.33 4.77
CA TYR A 131 10.41 -40.69 5.28
C TYR A 131 10.70 -39.27 5.76
N PHE A 132 11.84 -39.04 6.42
CA PHE A 132 12.26 -37.69 6.79
C PHE A 132 12.41 -36.80 5.55
N PHE A 133 13.12 -37.25 4.51
CA PHE A 133 13.31 -36.45 3.30
C PHE A 133 12.01 -36.23 2.52
N VAL A 134 11.12 -37.22 2.46
CA VAL A 134 9.79 -37.07 1.83
C VAL A 134 8.92 -36.08 2.59
N LEU A 135 8.85 -36.21 3.92
CA LEU A 135 8.09 -35.29 4.78
C LEU A 135 8.65 -33.87 4.69
N TRP A 136 9.98 -33.73 4.77
CA TRP A 136 10.66 -32.46 4.65
C TRP A 136 10.41 -31.80 3.29
N GLY A 137 10.59 -32.56 2.19
CA GLY A 137 10.33 -32.09 0.84
C GLY A 137 8.88 -31.67 0.64
N ALA A 138 7.91 -32.44 1.15
CA ALA A 138 6.49 -32.14 1.07
C ALA A 138 6.12 -30.87 1.85
N VAL A 139 6.51 -30.78 3.13
CA VAL A 139 6.23 -29.61 3.99
C VAL A 139 6.88 -28.35 3.44
N THR A 140 8.13 -28.44 3.01
CA THR A 140 8.87 -27.30 2.43
C THR A 140 8.23 -26.83 1.14
N SER A 141 7.92 -27.75 0.21
CA SER A 141 7.38 -27.39 -1.10
C SER A 141 5.97 -26.82 -0.99
N ILE A 142 5.08 -27.46 -0.22
CA ILE A 142 3.71 -26.98 -0.02
C ILE A 142 3.72 -25.64 0.70
N GLY A 143 4.51 -25.50 1.76
CA GLY A 143 4.65 -24.25 2.52
C GLY A 143 5.18 -23.10 1.66
N TYR A 144 6.25 -23.36 0.91
CA TYR A 144 6.84 -22.39 -0.01
C TYR A 144 5.87 -21.95 -1.11
N LEU A 145 5.18 -22.89 -1.77
CA LEU A 145 4.21 -22.57 -2.82
C LEU A 145 3.02 -21.79 -2.27
N ARG A 146 2.50 -22.16 -1.09
CA ARG A 146 1.40 -21.44 -0.44
C ARG A 146 1.82 -20.01 -0.07
N ALA A 147 3.01 -19.86 0.52
CA ALA A 147 3.56 -18.55 0.87
C ALA A 147 3.83 -17.69 -0.37
N GLY A 148 4.34 -18.29 -1.45
CA GLY A 148 4.57 -17.64 -2.73
C GLY A 148 3.28 -17.10 -3.35
N ARG A 149 2.24 -17.93 -3.44
CA ARG A 149 0.93 -17.49 -3.95
C ARG A 149 0.29 -16.41 -3.07
N LYS A 150 0.39 -16.54 -1.74
CA LYS A 150 -0.11 -15.51 -0.81
C LYS A 150 0.63 -14.19 -0.98
N TYR A 151 1.94 -14.23 -1.20
CA TYR A 151 2.76 -13.05 -1.50
C TYR A 151 2.33 -12.40 -2.82
N GLU A 152 2.24 -13.16 -3.92
CA GLU A 152 1.84 -12.64 -5.23
C GLU A 152 0.43 -12.04 -5.21
N ARG A 153 -0.52 -12.68 -4.52
CA ARG A 153 -1.87 -12.13 -4.33
C ARG A 153 -1.85 -10.79 -3.60
N ARG A 154 -1.17 -10.71 -2.45
CA ARG A 154 -1.07 -9.48 -1.66
C ARG A 154 -0.31 -8.37 -2.39
N LYS A 155 0.66 -8.74 -3.24
CA LYS A 155 1.37 -7.81 -4.11
C LYS A 155 0.42 -7.24 -5.16
N ALA A 156 -0.29 -8.08 -5.92
CA ALA A 156 -1.22 -7.64 -6.94
C ALA A 156 -2.38 -6.79 -6.37
N GLU A 157 -2.88 -7.16 -5.17
CA GLU A 157 -3.90 -6.37 -4.46
C GLU A 157 -3.36 -5.00 -4.04
N HIS A 158 -2.13 -4.95 -3.51
CA HIS A 158 -1.50 -3.68 -3.13
C HIS A 158 -1.19 -2.79 -4.33
N ASP A 159 -0.68 -3.35 -5.42
CA ASP A 159 -0.42 -2.60 -6.67
C ASP A 159 -1.72 -1.97 -7.20
N LEU A 160 -2.84 -2.70 -7.13
CA LEU A 160 -4.16 -2.20 -7.53
C LEU A 160 -4.67 -1.07 -6.62
N PHE A 161 -4.52 -1.21 -5.30
CA PHE A 161 -4.91 -0.15 -4.36
C PHE A 161 -4.05 1.10 -4.53
N ARG A 162 -2.74 0.92 -4.66
CA ARG A 162 -1.80 2.01 -4.97
C ARG A 162 -2.23 2.73 -6.24
N ARG A 163 -2.53 1.99 -7.31
CA ARG A 163 -2.93 2.60 -8.58
C ARG A 163 -4.23 3.39 -8.48
N ARG A 164 -5.21 2.90 -7.74
CA ARG A 164 -6.46 3.62 -7.49
C ARG A 164 -6.23 4.91 -6.73
N ALA A 165 -5.42 4.87 -5.67
CA ALA A 165 -5.12 6.05 -4.86
C ALA A 165 -4.33 7.11 -5.66
N GLU A 166 -3.35 6.69 -6.47
CA GLU A 166 -2.62 7.58 -7.39
C GLU A 166 -3.56 8.22 -8.42
N ASN A 167 -4.46 7.43 -9.02
CA ASN A 167 -5.43 7.93 -9.98
C ASN A 167 -6.42 8.91 -9.32
N GLU A 168 -6.88 8.61 -8.10
CA GLU A 168 -7.78 9.49 -7.35
C GLU A 168 -7.10 10.83 -7.03
N LEU A 169 -5.83 10.81 -6.64
CA LEU A 169 -5.01 12.02 -6.49
C LEU A 169 -4.96 12.82 -7.79
N CYS A 170 -4.71 12.15 -8.93
CA CYS A 170 -4.69 12.82 -10.23
C CYS A 170 -6.06 13.41 -10.58
N THR A 171 -7.16 12.73 -10.26
CA THR A 171 -8.51 13.26 -10.52
C THR A 171 -8.82 14.49 -9.67
N ILE A 172 -8.43 14.50 -8.39
CA ILE A 172 -8.60 15.66 -7.50
C ILE A 172 -7.71 16.80 -7.97
N TYR A 173 -6.47 16.51 -8.37
CA TYR A 173 -5.55 17.50 -8.92
C TYR A 173 -6.11 18.12 -10.21
N ASN A 174 -6.62 17.31 -11.13
CA ASN A 174 -7.20 17.76 -12.41
C ASN A 174 -8.51 18.54 -12.21
N ALA A 175 -9.22 18.32 -11.10
CA ALA A 175 -10.41 19.07 -10.72
C ALA A 175 -10.09 20.40 -10.01
N CYS A 176 -8.82 20.68 -9.72
CA CYS A 176 -8.41 21.90 -9.03
C CYS A 176 -8.37 23.08 -10.01
N GLU A 177 -9.15 24.13 -9.71
CA GLU A 177 -9.17 25.36 -10.51
C GLU A 177 -7.89 26.18 -10.32
N ASP A 178 -7.32 26.65 -11.43
CA ASP A 178 -6.05 27.41 -11.53
C ASP A 178 -4.93 26.84 -10.64
N CYS A 179 -4.72 25.52 -10.72
CA CYS A 179 -3.65 24.86 -9.99
C CYS A 179 -2.30 25.15 -10.66
N PHE A 180 -1.53 26.08 -10.09
CA PHE A 180 -0.22 26.46 -10.61
C PHE A 180 0.96 25.69 -9.97
N LEU A 181 0.69 24.81 -9.00
CA LEU A 181 1.70 23.96 -8.36
C LEU A 181 1.73 22.57 -9.02
N PRO A 182 2.90 21.97 -9.26
CA PRO A 182 2.99 20.55 -9.63
C PRO A 182 2.46 19.64 -8.51
N ILE A 183 1.92 18.47 -8.85
CA ILE A 183 1.32 17.51 -7.91
C ILE A 183 2.26 17.11 -6.74
N GLU A 184 3.57 17.08 -6.97
CA GLU A 184 4.56 16.78 -5.93
C GLU A 184 4.63 17.86 -4.82
N TRP A 185 4.22 19.08 -5.14
CA TRP A 185 4.24 20.23 -4.23
C TRP A 185 2.87 20.55 -3.64
N THR A 186 1.81 19.81 -3.99
CA THR A 186 0.46 20.03 -3.47
C THR A 186 0.20 19.45 -2.08
N VAL A 187 1.21 18.82 -1.46
CA VAL A 187 1.10 18.25 -0.11
C VAL A 187 0.94 19.39 0.91
N PRO A 188 -0.09 19.40 1.77
CA PRO A 188 -0.41 20.55 2.65
C PRO A 188 0.75 21.13 3.49
N PRO A 189 1.61 20.32 4.14
CA PRO A 189 2.80 20.84 4.83
C PRO A 189 3.80 21.56 3.90
N ARG A 190 3.96 21.11 2.65
CA ARG A 190 4.83 21.79 1.66
C ARG A 190 4.25 23.14 1.26
N ILE A 191 2.95 23.22 0.99
CA ILE A 191 2.30 24.49 0.68
C ILE A 191 2.46 25.48 1.84
N ALA A 192 2.31 25.02 3.08
CA ALA A 192 2.53 25.86 4.26
C ALA A 192 3.97 26.41 4.35
N ARG A 193 4.97 25.59 4.00
CA ARG A 193 6.38 25.99 3.91
C ARG A 193 6.58 27.10 2.86
N ILE A 194 6.03 26.92 1.66
CA ILE A 194 6.12 27.92 0.57
C ILE A 194 5.50 29.25 1.02
N VAL A 195 4.30 29.21 1.61
CA VAL A 195 3.63 30.42 2.13
C VAL A 195 4.49 31.11 3.17
N SER A 196 5.11 30.37 4.10
CA SER A 196 5.99 30.97 5.10
C SER A 196 7.24 31.61 4.46
N ALA A 197 7.87 30.95 3.49
CA ALA A 197 9.07 31.44 2.82
C ALA A 197 8.82 32.74 2.04
N LEU A 198 7.65 32.87 1.39
CA LEU A 198 7.26 34.10 0.72
C LEU A 198 6.99 35.24 1.71
N ARG A 199 6.35 34.94 2.84
CA ARG A 199 6.05 35.95 3.87
C ARG A 199 7.28 36.47 4.60
N THR A 200 8.28 35.62 4.80
CA THR A 200 9.54 36.00 5.45
C THR A 200 10.55 36.64 4.49
N GLY A 201 10.25 36.67 3.18
CA GLY A 201 11.16 37.16 2.15
C GLY A 201 12.32 36.22 1.84
N GLU A 202 12.24 34.94 2.23
CA GLU A 202 13.23 33.91 1.89
C GLU A 202 13.22 33.58 0.39
N ALA A 203 12.05 33.72 -0.25
CA ALA A 203 11.86 33.63 -1.70
C ALA A 203 11.00 34.79 -2.20
N ASN A 204 11.30 35.31 -3.39
CA ASN A 204 10.56 36.43 -4.00
C ASN A 204 9.38 35.94 -4.86
N SER A 205 9.37 34.67 -5.25
CA SER A 205 8.29 34.05 -6.02
C SER A 205 8.19 32.54 -5.78
N VAL A 206 7.03 31.97 -6.09
CA VAL A 206 6.82 30.51 -6.05
C VAL A 206 7.78 29.78 -7.01
N GLN A 207 8.01 30.32 -8.21
CA GLN A 207 8.91 29.71 -9.19
C GLN A 207 10.36 29.65 -8.67
N GLU A 208 10.82 30.72 -8.02
CA GLU A 208 12.13 30.76 -7.39
C GLU A 208 12.25 29.68 -6.30
N PHE A 209 11.22 29.52 -5.47
CA PHE A 209 11.20 28.49 -4.43
C PHE A 209 11.25 27.07 -5.03
N LEU A 210 10.42 26.81 -6.04
CA LEU A 210 10.37 25.50 -6.72
C LEU A 210 11.70 25.18 -7.42
N ALA A 211 12.36 26.17 -8.04
CA ALA A 211 13.66 25.99 -8.69
C ALA A 211 14.78 25.65 -7.71
N ARG A 212 14.68 26.08 -6.45
CA ARG A 212 15.66 25.73 -5.41
C ARG A 212 15.49 24.30 -4.89
N GLY A 213 14.31 23.70 -5.05
CA GLY A 213 14.04 22.30 -4.67
C GLY A 213 14.14 22.01 -3.16
N VAL A 214 13.95 23.04 -2.32
CA VAL A 214 14.09 22.96 -0.85
C VAL A 214 12.77 22.59 -0.17
#